data_AF-A0A0D0VKG2-F1
#
_entry.id   AF-A0A0D0VKG2-F1
#
_cell.length_a   1.000
_cell.length_b   1.000
_cell.length_c   1.000
_cell.angle_alpha   90.00
_cell.angle_beta   90.00
_cell.angle_gamma   90.00
#
_symmetry.space_group_name_H-M   'P 1'
#
loop_
_entity.id
_entity.type
_entity.pdbx_description
1 polymer ?
#
loop_
_entity_poly.entity_id
_entity_poly.type
_entity_poly.pdbx_seq_one_letter_code
_entity_poly.pdbx_strand_id
1 'polypeptide(L)' 'MATTPTMDEYRERIKSREEHIRESWVKAMEARIVRDELQKCYRGEGINQLQNCKVLAEKYAAMIRDNKVKGYKQVDPDM' A
#
# COMPACT_ATOMS: atom_id res chain seq x y z
N MET A 1 26.79 20.59 -6.94
CA MET A 1 27.18 20.40 -8.35
C MET A 1 26.63 19.06 -8.77
N ALA A 2 25.70 19.02 -9.74
CA ALA A 2 25.10 17.76 -10.18
C ALA A 2 26.11 17.02 -11.06
N THR A 3 26.80 16.03 -10.47
CA THR A 3 27.57 15.06 -11.24
C THR A 3 26.57 14.24 -12.05
N THR A 4 26.73 14.17 -13.37
CA THR A 4 25.86 13.35 -14.21
C THR A 4 26.07 11.88 -13.81
N PRO A 5 25.00 11.16 -13.42
CA PRO A 5 25.14 9.76 -13.02
C PRO A 5 25.61 8.91 -14.20
N THR A 6 26.37 7.87 -13.90
CA THR A 6 26.71 6.83 -14.86
C THR A 6 25.44 6.13 -15.34
N MET A 7 25.52 5.46 -16.49
CA MET A 7 24.36 4.74 -17.04
C MET A 7 23.84 3.64 -16.11
N ASP A 8 24.72 3.02 -15.33
CA ASP A 8 24.35 1.95 -14.39
C ASP A 8 23.65 2.52 -13.15
N GLU A 9 24.14 3.62 -12.59
CA GLU A 9 23.46 4.33 -11.50
C GLU A 9 22.07 4.83 -11.93
N TYR A 10 21.95 5.31 -13.17
CA TYR A 10 20.65 5.70 -13.73
C TYR A 10 19.68 4.52 -13.79
N ARG A 11 20.14 3.36 -14.28
CA ARG A 11 19.33 2.13 -14.35
C ARG A 11 18.88 1.67 -12.98
N GLU A 12 19.78 1.65 -12.00
CA GLU A 12 19.45 1.22 -10.64
C GLU A 12 18.42 2.16 -9.99
N ARG A 13 18.55 3.47 -10.21
CA ARG A 13 17.55 4.44 -9.73
C ARG A 13 16.17 4.20 -10.33
N ILE A 14 16.08 3.95 -11.64
CA ILE A 14 14.79 3.63 -12.28
C ILE A 14 14.20 2.34 -11.70
N LYS A 15 15.02 1.31 -11.53
CA LYS A 15 14.60 0.04 -10.94
C LYS A 15 14.04 0.22 -9.51
N SER A 16 14.74 0.95 -8.65
CA SER A 16 14.29 1.26 -7.28
C SER A 16 12.95 2.01 -7.26
N ARG A 17 12.77 2.99 -8.16
CA ARG A 17 11.51 3.74 -8.31
C ARG A 17 10.35 2.82 -8.72
N GLU A 18 10.58 1.95 -9.69
CA GLU A 18 9.57 0.98 -10.16
C GLU A 18 9.19 -0.01 -9.06
N GLU A 19 10.17 -0.53 -8.33
CA GLU A 19 9.97 -1.45 -7.22
C GLU A 19 9.13 -0.80 -6.11
N HIS A 20 9.48 0.42 -5.71
CA HIS A 20 8.71 1.18 -4.72
C HIS A 20 7.25 1.37 -5.13
N ILE A 21 7.01 1.78 -6.38
CA ILE A 21 5.65 1.96 -6.90
C ILE A 21 4.90 0.63 -6.89
N ARG A 22 5.54 -0.46 -7.35
CA ARG A 22 4.93 -1.79 -7.41
C ARG A 22 4.50 -2.25 -6.01
N GLU A 23 5.40 -2.18 -5.04
CA GLU A 23 5.10 -2.54 -3.65
C GLU A 23 3.99 -1.67 -3.06
N SER A 24 3.99 -0.38 -3.37
CA SER A 24 2.95 0.53 -2.91
C SER A 24 1.57 0.15 -3.45
N TRP A 25 1.49 -0.32 -4.70
CA TRP A 25 0.26 -0.86 -5.28
C TRP A 25 -0.12 -2.21 -4.67
N VAL A 26 0.83 -3.11 -4.41
CA VAL A 26 0.57 -4.39 -3.72
C VAL A 26 -0.09 -4.14 -2.37
N LYS A 27 0.46 -3.25 -1.54
CA LYS A 27 -0.12 -2.89 -0.23
C LYS A 27 -1.54 -2.31 -0.34
N ALA A 28 -1.81 -1.51 -1.38
CA ALA A 28 -3.14 -1.00 -1.65
C ALA A 28 -4.11 -2.11 -2.07
N MET A 29 -3.67 -3.08 -2.86
CA MET A 29 -4.46 -4.24 -3.25
C MET A 29 -4.74 -5.18 -2.08
N GLU A 30 -3.79 -5.37 -1.16
CA GLU A 30 -4.01 -6.11 0.10
C GLU A 30 -5.13 -5.46 0.93
N ALA A 31 -5.13 -4.12 1.03
CA ALA A 31 -6.18 -3.40 1.75
C ALA A 31 -7.56 -3.60 1.09
N ARG A 32 -7.62 -3.71 -0.24
CA ARG A 32 -8.86 -4.02 -0.96
C ARG A 32 -9.36 -5.43 -0.67
N ILE A 33 -8.47 -6.43 -0.57
CA ILE A 33 -8.86 -7.79 -0.20
C ILE A 33 -9.49 -7.80 1.20
N VAL A 34 -8.86 -7.12 2.17
CA VAL A 34 -9.40 -7.04 3.54
C VAL A 34 -10.75 -6.33 3.56
N ARG A 35 -10.94 -5.28 2.76
CA ARG A 35 -12.23 -4.61 2.60
C ARG A 35 -13.29 -5.56 2.07
N ASP A 36 -12.98 -6.35 1.06
CA ASP A 36 -13.94 -7.25 0.43
C ASP A 36 -14.35 -8.38 1.40
N GLU A 37 -13.41 -8.91 2.20
CA GLU A 37 -13.73 -9.84 3.29
C GLU A 37 -14.55 -9.19 4.41
N LEU A 38 -14.24 -7.95 4.78
CA LEU A 38 -15.03 -7.19 5.75
C LEU A 38 -16.49 -7.00 5.26
N GLN A 39 -16.68 -6.70 3.97
CA GLN A 39 -18.00 -6.59 3.36
C GLN A 39 -18.77 -7.91 3.40
N LYS A 40 -18.10 -9.04 3.17
CA LYS A 40 -18.71 -10.37 3.33
C LYS A 40 -19.13 -10.61 4.78
N CYS A 41 -18.26 -10.30 5.74
CA CYS A 41 -18.55 -10.43 7.17
C CYS A 41 -19.77 -9.60 7.58
N TYR A 42 -19.83 -8.32 7.19
CA TYR A 42 -20.98 -7.45 7.48
C TYR A 42 -22.30 -7.99 6.91
N ARG A 43 -22.28 -8.52 5.68
CA ARG A 43 -23.46 -9.14 5.07
C ARG A 43 -23.87 -10.44 5.76
N GLY A 44 -22.91 -11.24 6.23
CA GLY A 44 -23.18 -12.52 6.89
C GLY A 44 -23.67 -12.36 8.33
N GLU A 45 -23.07 -11.46 9.10
CA GLU A 45 -23.34 -11.27 10.54
C GLU A 45 -24.55 -10.36 10.81
N GLY A 46 -24.90 -9.49 9.87
CA GLY A 46 -26.03 -8.56 10.00
C GLY A 46 -25.89 -7.68 11.25
N ILE A 47 -26.80 -7.85 12.21
CA ILE A 47 -26.83 -7.05 13.44
C ILE A 47 -25.61 -7.34 14.34
N ASN A 48 -25.03 -8.55 14.26
CA ASN A 48 -23.88 -8.95 15.10
C ASN A 48 -22.52 -8.43 14.59
N GLN A 49 -22.50 -7.70 13.47
CA GLN A 49 -21.28 -7.28 12.79
C GLN A 49 -20.31 -6.50 13.68
N LEU A 50 -20.81 -5.72 14.65
CA LEU A 50 -19.96 -4.91 15.54
C LEU A 50 -19.08 -5.76 16.45
N GLN A 51 -19.54 -6.95 16.84
CA GLN A 51 -18.78 -7.88 17.67
C GLN A 51 -17.92 -8.80 16.80
N ASN A 52 -18.52 -9.42 15.79
CA ASN A 52 -17.89 -10.53 15.07
C ASN A 52 -16.92 -10.04 13.98
N CYS A 53 -17.14 -8.86 13.38
CA CYS A 53 -16.29 -8.32 12.32
C CYS A 53 -15.26 -7.30 12.81
N LYS A 54 -15.18 -7.04 14.12
CA LYS A 54 -14.33 -5.99 14.72
C LYS A 54 -12.87 -6.08 14.28
N VAL A 55 -12.29 -7.27 14.30
CA VAL A 55 -10.88 -7.50 13.93
C VAL A 55 -10.61 -7.12 12.47
N LEU A 56 -11.50 -7.50 11.56
CA LEU A 56 -11.38 -7.13 10.15
C LEU A 56 -11.55 -5.62 9.94
N ALA A 57 -12.47 -5.00 10.70
CA ALA A 57 -12.69 -3.55 10.65
C ALA A 57 -11.46 -2.77 11.13
N GLU A 58 -10.88 -3.15 12.26
CA GLU A 58 -9.66 -2.53 12.81
C GLU A 58 -8.46 -2.72 11.89
N LYS A 59 -8.30 -3.93 11.33
CA LYS A 59 -7.24 -4.23 10.35
C LYS A 59 -7.39 -3.35 9.11
N TYR A 60 -8.59 -3.27 8.54
CA TYR A 60 -8.84 -2.42 7.37
C TYR A 60 -8.58 -0.94 7.68
N ALA A 61 -9.02 -0.46 8.85
CA ALA A 61 -8.78 0.92 9.28
C ALA A 61 -7.29 1.26 9.42
N ALA A 62 -6.48 0.33 9.96
CA ALA A 62 -5.04 0.49 10.00
C ALA A 62 -4.44 0.54 8.58
N MET A 63 -4.83 -0.40 7.72
CA MET A 63 -4.30 -0.47 6.35
C MET A 63 -4.65 0.76 5.51
N ILE A 64 -5.85 1.36 5.64
CA ILE A 64 -6.18 2.59 4.89
C ILE A 64 -5.28 3.77 5.29
N ARG A 65 -4.85 3.83 6.55
CA ARG A 65 -3.93 4.89 7.00
C ARG A 65 -2.54 4.70 6.40
N ASP A 66 -2.05 3.47 6.41
CA ASP A 66 -0.63 3.17 6.16
C ASP A 66 -0.33 2.78 4.70
N ASN A 67 -1.25 2.05 4.05
CA ASN A 67 -1.05 1.45 2.72
C ASN A 67 -1.48 2.35 1.56
N LYS A 68 -1.42 3.67 1.74
CA LYS A 68 -1.71 4.62 0.66
C LYS A 68 -0.68 4.47 -0.47
N VAL A 69 -1.13 4.65 -1.71
CA VAL A 69 -0.22 4.67 -2.85
C VAL A 69 0.71 5.88 -2.74
N LYS A 70 2.01 5.63 -2.66
CA LYS A 70 3.07 6.65 -2.56
C LYS A 70 3.81 6.72 -3.90
N GLY A 71 4.16 7.93 -4.31
CA GLY A 71 4.96 8.14 -5.52
C GLY A 71 6.44 7.79 -5.29
N TYR A 72 7.15 7.47 -6.37
CA TYR A 72 8.59 7.14 -6.34
C TYR A 72 9.49 8.20 -5.71
N LYS A 73 9.00 9.43 -5.64
CA LYS A 73 9.61 10.56 -4.96
C LYS A 73 10.04 10.26 -3.51
N GLN A 74 9.43 9.28 -2.83
CA GLN A 74 9.83 8.89 -1.47
C GLN A 74 11.16 8.12 -1.39
N VAL A 75 11.65 7.58 -2.51
CA VAL A 75 12.91 6.83 -2.58
C VAL A 75 13.98 7.55 -3.40
N ASP A 76 13.70 8.77 -3.85
CA ASP A 76 14.67 9.58 -4.57
C ASP A 76 15.66 10.22 -3.58
N PRO A 77 16.98 10.02 -3.76
CA PRO A 77 18.00 10.52 -2.83
C PRO A 77 18.21 12.04 -2.91
N ASP A 78 17.70 12.70 -3.95
CA ASP A 78 17.91 14.13 -4.22
C ASP A 78 16.77 15.02 -3.65
N MET A 79 15.93 14.50 -2.74
CA MET A 79 14.85 15.23 -2.06
C MET A 79 14.93 15.16 -0.54
#